data_AF-A0A946BJA1-F1
#
_entry.id   AF-A0A946BJA1-F1
#
_cell.length_a   1.000
_cell.length_b   1.000
_cell.length_c   1.000
_cell.angle_alpha   90.00
_cell.angle_beta   90.00
_cell.angle_gamma   90.00
#
_symmetry.space_group_name_H-M   'P 1'
#
loop_
_entity.id
_entity.type
_entity.pdbx_description
1 polymer ?
#
loop_
_entity_poly.entity_id
_entity_poly.type
_entity_poly.pdbx_seq_one_letter_code
_entity_poly.pdbx_strand_id
1 'polypeptide(L)' 'MYGGLSTCMAQSIIRRLVCLNLVRADLVEISPSFHHAEIISLAAASLLRDMICVHKVNLGR' A
#
# COMPACT_ATOMS: atom_id res chain seq x y z
N MET A 1 -5.36 -6.94 17.59
CA MET A 1 -4.06 -7.55 17.22
C MET A 1 -2.96 -6.68 17.82
N TYR A 2 -2.10 -7.24 18.66
CA TYR A 2 -0.92 -6.52 19.20
C TYR A 2 0.31 -6.98 18.42
N GLY A 3 1.14 -6.04 17.93
CA GLY A 3 2.39 -6.33 17.21
C GLY A 3 2.35 -6.26 15.66
N GLY A 4 1.38 -5.56 15.07
CA GLY A 4 1.29 -5.38 13.61
C GLY A 4 2.27 -4.36 13.03
N LEU A 5 2.33 -4.29 11.70
CA LEU A 5 3.12 -3.29 10.96
C LEU A 5 2.49 -1.89 11.09
N SER A 6 3.35 -0.88 11.31
CA SER A 6 2.97 0.51 11.13
C SER A 6 2.88 0.87 9.65
N THR A 7 1.99 1.81 9.30
CA THR A 7 1.80 2.30 7.93
C THR A 7 3.10 2.78 7.30
N CYS A 8 3.98 3.44 8.06
CA CYS A 8 5.27 3.92 7.55
C CYS A 8 6.21 2.77 7.15
N MET A 9 6.20 1.67 7.90
CA MET A 9 6.99 0.47 7.57
C MET A 9 6.46 -0.20 6.31
N ALA A 10 5.13 -0.32 6.19
CA ALA A 10 4.50 -0.86 4.99
C ALA A 10 4.83 -0.02 3.74
N GLN A 11 4.76 1.30 3.83
CA GLN A 11 5.14 2.20 2.72
C GLN A 11 6.62 2.06 2.33
N SER A 12 7.52 1.93 3.31
CA SER A 12 8.95 1.71 3.03
C SER A 12 9.18 0.42 2.26
N ILE A 13 8.49 -0.67 2.62
CA ILE A 13 8.58 -1.95 1.92
C ILE A 13 8.10 -1.80 0.47
N ILE A 14 6.91 -1.22 0.24
CA ILE A 14 6.33 -1.06 -1.10
C ILE A 14 7.26 -0.26 -2.02
N ARG A 15 7.80 0.86 -1.53
CA ARG A 15 8.70 1.72 -2.33
C ARG A 15 9.98 1.02 -2.76
N ARG A 16 10.46 0.03 -1.99
CA ARG A 16 11.65 -0.77 -2.33
C ARG A 16 11.39 -1.83 -3.40
N LEU A 17 10.13 -2.06 -3.79
CA LEU A 17 9.77 -3.02 -4.86
C LEU A 17 10.01 -2.48 -6.28
N VAL A 18 10.56 -1.26 -6.44
CA VAL A 18 10.89 -0.61 -7.72
C VAL A 18 11.94 -1.33 -8.58
N CYS A 19 12.61 -2.35 -8.04
CA CYS A 19 13.55 -3.18 -8.80
C CYS A 19 12.92 -4.48 -9.33
N LEU A 20 11.63 -4.70 -9.08
CA LEU A 20 10.89 -5.91 -9.47
C LEU A 20 9.95 -5.63 -10.65
N ASN A 21 9.75 -6.63 -11.52
CA ASN A 21 8.75 -6.56 -12.58
C ASN A 21 7.33 -6.74 -12.02
N LEU A 22 6.76 -5.66 -11.47
CA LEU A 22 5.40 -5.63 -10.91
C LEU A 22 4.34 -5.52 -12.02
N VAL A 23 3.67 -6.63 -12.34
CA VAL A 23 2.59 -6.70 -13.34
C VAL A 23 1.26 -6.16 -12.81
N ARG A 24 0.90 -6.50 -11.57
CA ARG A 24 -0.35 -6.10 -10.91
C ARG A 24 -0.17 -6.15 -9.39
N ALA A 25 -0.96 -5.35 -8.68
CA ALA A 25 -1.09 -5.47 -7.24
C ALA A 25 -2.53 -5.13 -6.79
N ASP A 26 -3.01 -5.84 -5.78
CA ASP A 26 -4.37 -5.69 -5.23
C ASP A 26 -4.27 -5.42 -3.71
N LEU A 27 -5.20 -4.63 -3.16
CA LEU A 27 -5.31 -4.34 -1.74
C LEU A 27 -6.66 -4.84 -1.21
N VAL A 28 -6.62 -5.74 -0.23
CA VAL A 28 -7.79 -6.47 0.30
C VAL A 28 -7.99 -6.22 1.80
N GLU A 29 -9.07 -6.73 2.36
CA GLU A 29 -9.40 -6.67 3.80
C GLU A 29 -9.61 -5.24 4.36
N ILE A 30 -10.08 -4.33 3.50
CA ILE A 30 -10.51 -2.99 3.92
C ILE A 30 -12.01 -3.05 4.22
N SER A 31 -12.39 -3.03 5.50
CA SER A 31 -13.80 -3.06 5.91
C SER A 31 -14.29 -1.75 6.55
N PRO A 32 -14.87 -0.80 5.79
CA PRO A 32 -15.25 0.54 6.27
C PRO A 32 -16.13 0.54 7.52
N SER A 33 -17.03 -0.44 7.66
CA SER A 33 -17.97 -0.54 8.78
C SER A 33 -17.29 -0.70 10.15
N PHE A 34 -16.03 -1.14 10.19
CA PHE A 34 -15.24 -1.31 11.42
C PHE A 34 -14.19 -0.22 11.60
N HIS A 35 -14.20 0.82 10.77
CA HIS A 35 -13.19 1.88 10.80
C HIS A 35 -13.61 3.02 11.72
N HIS A 36 -12.71 3.40 12.64
CA HIS A 36 -12.86 4.63 13.40
C HIS A 36 -12.18 5.78 12.63
N ALA A 37 -12.91 6.87 12.41
CA ALA A 37 -12.43 8.08 11.72
C ALA A 37 -11.78 7.83 10.34
N GLU A 38 -12.18 6.76 9.63
CA GLU A 38 -11.71 6.41 8.28
C GLU A 38 -10.18 6.22 8.14
N ILE A 39 -9.46 6.06 9.26
CA ILE A 39 -8.00 6.02 9.28
C ILE A 39 -7.46 4.86 8.44
N ILE A 40 -8.14 3.70 8.50
CA ILE A 40 -7.73 2.51 7.73
C ILE A 40 -7.96 2.74 6.23
N SER A 41 -9.09 3.32 5.81
CA SER A 41 -9.33 3.71 4.42
C SER A 41 -8.30 4.72 3.91
N LEU A 42 -7.93 5.71 4.73
CA LEU A 42 -6.91 6.69 4.37
C LEU A 42 -5.50 6.07 4.25
N ALA A 43 -5.15 5.14 5.16
CA ALA A 43 -3.91 4.39 5.08
C ALA A 43 -3.89 3.50 3.83
N ALA A 44 -4.99 2.82 3.52
CA ALA A 44 -5.16 2.01 2.31
C ALA A 44 -4.97 2.84 1.03
N ALA A 45 -5.61 4.01 0.93
CA ALA A 45 -5.44 4.93 -0.19
C ALA A 45 -3.99 5.39 -0.35
N SER A 46 -3.30 5.66 0.76
CA SER A 46 -1.89 6.04 0.75
C SER A 46 -0.96 4.91 0.27
N LEU A 47 -1.26 3.66 0.63
CA LEU A 47 -0.52 2.49 0.16
C LEU A 47 -0.75 2.26 -1.34
N LEU A 48 -2.00 2.30 -1.80
CA LEU A 48 -2.35 2.18 -3.22
C LEU A 48 -1.66 3.25 -4.08
N ARG A 49 -1.59 4.50 -3.61
CA ARG A 49 -0.83 5.56 -4.29
C ARG A 49 0.64 5.19 -4.49
N ASP A 50 1.28 4.65 -3.46
CA ASP A 50 2.68 4.23 -3.53
C ASP A 50 2.85 3.02 -4.49
N MET A 51 1.89 2.08 -4.52
CA MET A 51 1.89 0.96 -5.46
C MET A 51 1.76 1.41 -6.92
N ILE A 52 0.87 2.37 -7.20
CA ILE A 52 0.71 2.97 -8.54
C ILE A 52 2.01 3.64 -8.97
N CYS A 53 2.65 4.39 -8.07
CA CYS A 53 3.92 5.06 -8.36
C CYS A 53 5.01 4.05 -8.76
N VAL A 54 5.18 2.98 -7.97
CA VAL A 54 6.16 1.93 -8.27
C VAL A 54 5.85 1.23 -9.60
N HIS A 55 4.59 0.88 -9.86
CA HIS A 55 4.19 0.29 -11.14
C HIS A 55 4.51 1.20 -12.33
N LYS A 56 4.23 2.50 -12.21
CA LYS A 56 4.53 3.50 -13.26
C LYS A 56 6.02 3.61 -13.54
N VAL A 57 6.87 3.56 -12.50
CA VAL A 57 8.33 3.57 -12.66
C VAL A 57 8.81 2.30 -13.36
N ASN A 58 8.24 1.14 -13.03
CA ASN A 58 8.62 -0.13 -13.65
C ASN A 58 8.20 -0.25 -15.11
N LEU A 59 7.07 0.34 -15.50
CA LEU A 59 6.64 0.42 -16.91
C LEU A 59 7.50 1.35 -17.76
N GLY A 60 8.17 2.33 -17.15
CA GLY A 60 9.03 3.29 -17.84
C GLY A 60 10.48 2.84 -18.01
N ARG A 61 10.80 1.58 -17.71
CA ARG A 61 12.10 0.95 -17.89
C ARG A 61 12.02 -0.10 -18.99
#